data_AF-A0A365ZZH7-F1
#
_entry.id   AF-A0A365ZZH7-F1
#
_cell.length_a   1.000
_cell.length_b   1.000
_cell.length_c   1.000
_cell.angle_alpha   90.00
_cell.angle_beta   90.00
_cell.angle_gamma   90.00
#
_symmetry.space_group_name_H-M   'P 1'
#
loop_
_entity.id
_entity.type
_entity.pdbx_description
1 polymer ?
#
loop_
_entity_poly.entity_id
_entity_poly.type
_entity_poly.pdbx_seq_one_letter_code
_entity_poly.pdbx_strand_id
1 'polypeptide(L)' 'MIAPVCAGDTLRTDGRVLSIDDTAQPRQATLAIDCHTEHGLAARSTLVFNLDQLPGHVTTSR' A
#
# COMPACT_ATOMS: atom_id res chain seq x y z
N MET A 1 8.94 -11.06 -4.60
CA MET A 1 10.20 -10.70 -3.92
C MET A 1 11.24 -10.39 -4.99
N ILE A 2 11.99 -9.30 -4.86
CA ILE A 2 12.95 -8.81 -5.87
C ILE A 2 14.40 -8.97 -5.37
N ALA A 3 14.65 -8.66 -4.09
CA ALA A 3 15.96 -8.85 -3.46
C ALA A 3 15.80 -9.50 -2.07
N PRO A 4 16.79 -10.30 -1.62
CA PRO A 4 16.78 -10.86 -0.27
C PRO A 4 16.87 -9.75 0.79
N VAL A 5 16.19 -9.95 1.92
CA VAL A 5 16.27 -9.10 3.10
C VAL A 5 17.04 -9.86 4.17
N CYS A 6 18.04 -9.21 4.76
CA CYS A 6 18.88 -9.80 5.80
C CYS A 6 18.34 -9.48 7.20
N ALA A 7 18.67 -10.33 8.18
CA ALA A 7 18.36 -10.04 9.57
C ALA A 7 19.17 -8.82 10.03
N GLY A 8 18.49 -7.79 10.53
CA GLY A 8 19.09 -6.52 10.92
C GLY A 8 18.83 -5.38 9.93
N ASP A 9 18.32 -5.68 8.72
CA ASP A 9 17.97 -4.65 7.75
C ASP A 9 16.84 -3.76 8.25
N THR A 10 16.99 -2.46 8.05
CA THR A 10 15.87 -1.53 8.21
C THR A 10 14.98 -1.56 6.97
N LEU A 11 13.69 -1.76 7.18
CA LEU A 11 12.69 -1.74 6.10
C LEU A 11 11.95 -0.41 6.09
N ARG A 12 11.86 0.19 4.90
CA ARG A 12 10.97 1.31 4.60
C ARG A 12 9.90 0.84 3.64
N THR A 13 8.64 1.08 3.97
CA THR A 13 7.52 0.71 3.12
C THR A 13 6.83 1.98 2.63
N ASP A 14 6.82 2.18 1.31
CA ASP A 14 6.16 3.30 0.66
C ASP A 14 4.91 2.79 -0.06
N GLY A 15 3.76 3.40 0.22
CA GLY A 15 2.49 3.09 -0.40
C GLY A 15 1.98 4.22 -1.29
N ARG A 16 1.40 3.88 -2.44
CA ARG A 16 0.72 4.85 -3.32
C ARG A 16 -0.60 4.30 -3.83
N VAL A 17 -1.63 5.13 -3.88
CA VAL A 17 -2.92 4.79 -4.52
C VAL A 17 -2.72 4.85 -6.04
N LEU A 18 -3.03 3.76 -6.73
CA LEU A 18 -2.96 3.67 -8.18
C LEU A 18 -4.30 4.04 -8.82
N SER A 19 -5.40 3.56 -8.25
CA SER A 19 -6.74 3.79 -8.75
C SER A 19 -7.78 3.66 -7.63
N ILE A 20 -8.91 4.35 -7.83
CA ILE A 20 -10.12 4.21 -7.02
C ILE A 20 -11.25 3.88 -7.99
N ASP A 21 -11.97 2.80 -7.71
CA ASP A 21 -13.21 2.45 -8.41
C ASP A 21 -14.39 2.80 -7.50
N ASP A 22 -14.94 3.99 -7.73
CA ASP A 22 -16.12 4.49 -7.02
C ASP A 22 -17.44 3.93 -7.60
N THR A 23 -17.38 3.19 -8.72
CA THR A 23 -18.56 2.61 -9.38
C THR A 23 -18.82 1.17 -8.96
N ALA A 24 -17.79 0.47 -8.47
CA ALA A 24 -17.90 -0.84 -7.86
C ALA A 24 -18.66 -0.80 -6.52
N GLN A 25 -19.36 -1.88 -6.20
CA GLN A 25 -19.95 -2.09 -4.86
C GLN A 25 -19.45 -3.42 -4.27
N PRO A 26 -18.56 -3.39 -3.27
CA PRO A 26 -18.08 -2.20 -2.55
C PRO A 26 -17.09 -1.36 -3.38
N ARG A 27 -16.96 -0.07 -3.05
CA ARG A 27 -15.93 0.81 -3.62
C ARG A 27 -14.54 0.31 -3.25
N GLN A 28 -13.62 0.36 -4.20
CA GLN A 28 -12.29 -0.22 -4.04
C GLN A 28 -11.18 0.78 -4.32
N ALA A 29 -10.10 0.73 -3.55
CA ALA A 29 -8.84 1.40 -3.87
C ALA A 29 -7.74 0.38 -4.12
N THR A 30 -7.03 0.51 -5.23
CA THR A 30 -5.85 -0.30 -5.54
C THR A 30 -4.60 0.49 -5.16
N LEU A 31 -3.76 -0.08 -4.31
CA LEU A 31 -2.51 0.52 -3.84
C LEU A 31 -1.31 -0.31 -4.32
N ALA A 32 -0.25 0.36 -4.75
CA ALA A 32 1.06 -0.25 -4.87
C ALA A 32 1.86 -0.01 -3.59
N ILE A 33 2.48 -1.07 -3.08
CA ILE A 33 3.34 -1.07 -1.92
C ILE A 33 4.74 -1.48 -2.35
N ASP A 34 5.70 -0.60 -2.13
CA ASP A 34 7.11 -0.82 -2.40
C ASP A 34 7.86 -0.92 -1.07
N CYS A 35 8.56 -2.04 -0.84
CA CYS A 35 9.39 -2.26 0.33
C CYS A 35 10.85 -2.10 -0.04
N HIS A 36 11.53 -1.18 0.64
CA HIS A 36 12.93 -0.85 0.46
C HIS A 36 13.75 -1.27 1.67
N THR A 37 14.96 -1.75 1.43
CA THR A 37 16.04 -1.85 2.42
C THR A 37 17.10 -0.77 2.11
N GLU A 38 18.14 -0.69 2.93
CA GLU A 38 19.32 0.14 2.63
C GLU A 38 20.03 -0.25 1.32
N HIS A 39 19.76 -1.45 0.80
CA HIS A 39 20.32 -1.96 -0.44
C HIS A 39 19.43 -1.71 -1.68
N GLY A 40 18.24 -1.13 -1.50
CA GLY A 40 17.32 -0.81 -2.60
C GLY A 40 15.96 -1.49 -2.47
N LEU A 41 15.29 -1.72 -3.59
CA LEU A 41 13.93 -2.29 -3.61
C LEU A 41 13.95 -3.80 -3.34
N ALA A 42 13.39 -4.22 -2.21
CA ALA A 42 13.31 -5.62 -1.80
C ALA A 42 12.05 -6.32 -2.32
N ALA A 43 10.91 -5.64 -2.31
CA ALA A 43 9.65 -6.20 -2.80
C ALA A 43 8.68 -5.14 -3.32
N ARG A 44 7.82 -5.56 -4.23
CA ARG A 44 6.66 -4.79 -4.69
C ARG A 44 5.42 -5.67 -4.57
N SER A 45 4.34 -5.09 -4.07
CA SER A 45 3.04 -5.75 -3.96
C SER A 45 1.93 -4.80 -4.36
N THR A 46 0.79 -5.35 -4.74
CA THR A 46 -0.45 -4.60 -4.98
C THR A 46 -1.47 -5.05 -3.95
N LEU A 47 -2.10 -4.10 -3.27
CA LEU A 47 -3.18 -4.33 -2.32
C LEU A 47 -4.47 -3.71 -2.83
N VAL A 48 -5.60 -4.36 -2.58
CA VAL A 48 -6.92 -3.80 -2.85
C VAL A 48 -7.65 -3.62 -1.52
N PHE A 49 -8.07 -2.39 -1.25
CA PHE A 49 -8.82 -2.05 -0.05
C PHE A 49 -10.28 -1.83 -0.38
N ASN A 50 -11.16 -2.37 0.48
CA ASN A 50 -12.57 -2.03 0.49
C ASN A 50 -12.76 -0.71 1.25
N LEU A 51 -13.26 0.32 0.56
CA LEU A 51 -13.44 1.66 1.13
C LEU A 51 -14.74 1.81 1.93
N ASP A 52 -15.70 0.90 1.76
CA ASP A 52 -17.01 0.97 2.41
C ASP A 52 -17.05 0.23 3.76
N GLN A 53 -16.03 -0.57 4.07
CA GLN A 53 -15.91 -1.31 5.34
C GLN A 53 -14.90 -0.70 6.32
N LEU A 54 -14.41 0.52 6.07
CA LEU A 54 -13.55 1.22 7.02
C LEU A 54 -14.42 1.77 8.17
N PRO A 55 -14.33 1.25 9.42
CA PRO A 55 -14.95 1.89 10.56
C PRO A 55 -14.40 3.33 10.66
N GLY A 56 -15.30 4.30 10.82
CA GLY A 56 -15.08 5.70 10.45
C GLY A 56 -13.86 6.41 11.05
N HIS A 57 -13.60 7.58 10.44
CA HIS A 57 -12.63 8.65 10.77
C HIS A 57 -11.21 8.55 10.21
N VAL A 58 -11.02 9.16 9.02
CA VAL A 58 -10.15 10.35 8.91
C VAL A 58 -10.84 11.35 7.98
N THR A 59 -11.44 12.39 8.54
CA THR A 59 -11.86 13.57 7.79
C THR A 59 -10.61 14.43 7.61
N THR A 60 -9.88 14.28 6.51
CA THR A 60 -8.88 15.29 6.12
C THR A 60 -9.64 16.50 5.61
N SER A 61 -9.92 17.44 6.53
CA SER A 61 -10.24 18.81 6.16
C SER A 61 -9.09 19.37 5.31
N ARG A 62 -9.48 20.04 4.24
CA ARG A 62 -8.67 20.65 3.16
C ARG A 62 -7.31 21.21 3.56
#